data_AF-W6NFY9-F1
#
_entry.id   AF-W6NFY9-F1
#
_cell.length_a   1.000
_cell.length_b   1.000
_cell.length_c   1.000
_cell.angle_alpha   90.00
_cell.angle_beta   90.00
_cell.angle_gamma   90.00
#
_symmetry.space_group_name_H-M   'P 1'
#
loop_
_entity.id
_entity.type
_entity.pdbx_description
1 polymer ?
#
loop_
_entity_poly.entity_id
_entity_poly.type
_entity_poly.pdbx_seq_one_letter_code
_entity_poly.pdbx_strand_id
1 'polypeptide(L)'
;MDTQFIFCFVPPPTILGGWLCFLVGLVLIGLLTAIVGDFASIFGCMVGIKDAITAITLVALGTSLPDTFASKIAAENDDTADNAVGNVTGSNSVNVFLGLGLPWLVASIYWASKGESFAVPAADLGFSVTVFMCCSVVFLVVLMLRRTSAIFGRGELGGPVGPKFASGLFFVLLWLIYVALSIWNTYKN
;
A
#
# COMPACT_ATOMS: atom_id res chain seq x y z
N MET A 1 -25.64 7.51 3.66
CA MET A 1 -25.74 6.17 3.07
C MET A 1 -25.16 5.22 4.08
N ASP A 2 -26.05 4.52 4.77
CA ASP A 2 -25.69 3.72 5.95
C ASP A 2 -24.77 2.57 5.54
N THR A 3 -23.65 2.44 6.25
CA THR A 3 -22.63 1.40 6.06
C THR A 3 -23.23 -0.02 6.06
N GLN A 4 -24.43 -0.18 6.62
CA GLN A 4 -25.21 -1.42 6.65
C GLN A 4 -25.54 -2.01 5.27
N PHE A 5 -25.71 -1.20 4.21
CA PHE A 5 -26.02 -1.73 2.88
C PHE A 5 -24.83 -2.41 2.20
N ILE A 6 -23.60 -1.95 2.46
CA ILE A 6 -22.38 -2.52 1.89
C ILE A 6 -22.02 -3.84 2.58
N PHE A 7 -22.33 -3.98 3.88
CA PHE A 7 -22.16 -5.23 4.63
C PHE A 7 -23.17 -6.33 4.25
N CYS A 8 -24.15 -6.07 3.39
CA CYS A 8 -25.10 -7.10 2.95
C CYS A 8 -24.42 -8.18 2.09
N PHE A 9 -23.36 -7.83 1.36
CA PHE A 9 -22.64 -8.76 0.49
C PHE A 9 -21.53 -9.55 1.20
N VAL A 10 -21.11 -9.12 2.40
CA VAL A 10 -20.08 -9.81 3.18
C VAL A 10 -20.77 -10.59 4.31
N PRO A 11 -20.69 -11.93 4.30
CA PRO A 11 -21.36 -12.74 5.32
C PRO A 11 -20.75 -12.47 6.70
N PRO A 12 -21.54 -12.54 7.78
CA PRO A 12 -21.05 -12.24 9.12
C PRO A 12 -19.92 -13.19 9.54
N PRO A 13 -18.90 -12.69 10.26
CA PRO A 13 -17.71 -13.47 10.64
C PRO A 13 -18.02 -14.62 11.62
N THR A 14 -19.23 -14.67 12.17
CA THR A 14 -19.72 -15.77 13.02
C THR A 14 -20.03 -17.05 12.23
N ILE A 15 -20.19 -16.96 10.90
CA ILE A 15 -20.46 -18.11 10.03
C ILE A 15 -19.14 -18.77 9.63
N LEU A 16 -19.07 -20.10 9.76
CA LEU A 16 -17.96 -20.93 9.26
C LEU A 16 -16.57 -20.51 9.79
N GLY A 17 -16.52 -20.02 11.04
CA GLY A 17 -15.29 -19.60 11.69
C GLY A 17 -14.61 -18.38 11.04
N GLY A 18 -15.36 -17.56 10.31
CA GLY A 18 -14.86 -16.35 9.64
C GLY A 18 -14.25 -16.60 8.26
N TRP A 19 -14.02 -17.85 7.85
CA TRP A 19 -13.44 -18.18 6.54
C TRP A 19 -14.32 -17.74 5.37
N LEU A 20 -15.64 -17.85 5.52
CA LEU A 20 -16.57 -17.44 4.48
C LEU A 20 -16.55 -15.91 4.30
N CYS A 21 -16.50 -15.17 5.41
CA CYS A 21 -16.34 -13.71 5.40
C CYS A 21 -15.03 -13.30 4.71
N PHE A 22 -13.92 -13.99 5.04
CA PHE A 22 -12.61 -13.74 4.45
C PHE A 22 -12.59 -13.93 2.93
N LEU A 23 -13.06 -15.07 2.44
CA LEU A 23 -13.03 -15.37 0.99
C LEU A 23 -13.94 -14.43 0.19
N VAL A 24 -15.14 -14.14 0.69
CA VAL A 24 -16.06 -13.22 0.02
C VAL A 24 -15.50 -11.80 0.01
N GLY A 25 -14.91 -11.35 1.13
CA GLY A 25 -14.21 -10.08 1.21
C GLY A 25 -13.06 -9.98 0.20
N LEU A 26 -12.27 -11.05 0.05
CA LEU A 26 -11.15 -11.10 -0.89
C LEU A 26 -11.61 -10.98 -2.35
N VAL A 27 -12.69 -11.68 -2.73
CA VAL A 27 -13.29 -11.55 -4.07
C VAL A 27 -13.83 -10.14 -4.31
N LEU A 28 -14.51 -9.57 -3.32
CA LEU A 28 -15.13 -8.25 -3.42
C LEU A 28 -14.08 -7.14 -3.54
N ILE A 29 -12.98 -7.22 -2.77
CA ILE A 29 -11.82 -6.32 -2.91
C ILE A 29 -11.22 -6.47 -4.30
N GLY A 30 -10.97 -7.70 -4.79
CA GLY A 30 -10.42 -7.92 -6.13
C GLY A 30 -11.27 -7.29 -7.25
N LEU A 31 -12.60 -7.43 -7.16
CA LEU A 31 -13.54 -6.84 -8.12
C LEU A 31 -13.55 -5.31 -8.04
N LEU A 32 -13.58 -4.74 -6.82
CA LEU A 32 -13.52 -3.30 -6.62
C LEU A 32 -12.19 -2.71 -7.13
N THR A 33 -11.06 -3.36 -6.87
CA THR A 33 -9.75 -2.92 -7.35
C THR A 33 -9.68 -2.93 -8.89
N ALA A 34 -10.28 -3.92 -9.55
CA ALA A 34 -10.37 -3.94 -11.02
C ALA A 34 -11.17 -2.74 -11.55
N ILE A 35 -12.34 -2.47 -10.97
CA ILE A 35 -13.18 -1.31 -11.33
C ILE A 35 -12.42 0.01 -11.10
N VAL A 36 -11.79 0.17 -9.93
CA VAL A 36 -11.02 1.38 -9.61
C VAL A 36 -9.84 1.56 -10.56
N GLY A 37 -9.18 0.48 -10.95
CA GLY A 37 -8.10 0.49 -11.96
C GLY A 37 -8.58 1.01 -13.31
N ASP A 38 -9.71 0.51 -13.80
CA ASP A 38 -10.30 0.94 -15.07
C ASP A 38 -10.69 2.43 -15.04
N PHE A 39 -11.35 2.87 -13.95
CA PHE A 39 -11.68 4.29 -13.78
C PHE A 39 -10.43 5.18 -13.68
N ALA A 40 -9.38 4.72 -13.00
CA ALA A 40 -8.12 5.45 -12.89
C ALA A 40 -7.40 5.58 -14.24
N SER A 41 -7.46 4.55 -15.09
CA SER A 41 -6.92 4.61 -16.46
C SER A 41 -7.71 5.57 -17.34
N ILE A 42 -9.06 5.48 -17.34
CA ILE A 42 -9.92 6.41 -18.10
C ILE A 42 -9.67 7.85 -17.66
N PHE A 43 -9.57 8.09 -16.34
CA PHE A 43 -9.23 9.40 -15.79
C PHE A 43 -7.84 9.86 -16.25
N GLY A 44 -6.83 8.97 -16.20
CA GLY A 44 -5.49 9.23 -16.71
C GLY A 44 -5.49 9.67 -18.18
N CYS A 45 -6.22 8.94 -19.03
CA CYS A 45 -6.39 9.28 -20.44
C CYS A 45 -7.03 10.67 -20.64
N MET A 46 -8.05 11.02 -19.86
CA MET A 46 -8.71 12.34 -19.98
C MET A 46 -7.82 13.50 -19.56
N VAL A 47 -6.95 13.30 -18.56
CA VAL A 47 -6.06 14.34 -18.02
C VAL A 47 -4.68 14.34 -18.74
N GLY A 48 -4.40 13.34 -19.58
CA GLY A 48 -3.10 13.19 -20.26
C GLY A 48 -1.98 12.66 -19.35
N ILE A 49 -2.34 11.90 -18.32
CA ILE A 49 -1.41 11.29 -17.36
C ILE A 49 -1.22 9.81 -17.73
N LYS A 50 0.03 9.33 -17.76
CA LYS A 50 0.34 7.91 -18.04
C LYS A 50 -0.27 7.00 -16.96
N ASP A 51 -0.78 5.83 -17.34
CA ASP A 51 -1.44 4.87 -16.42
C ASP A 51 -0.54 4.45 -15.24
N ALA A 52 0.77 4.34 -15.46
CA ALA A 52 1.72 4.03 -14.39
C ALA A 52 1.71 5.09 -13.29
N ILE A 53 1.51 6.37 -13.65
CA ILE A 53 1.48 7.49 -12.70
C ILE A 53 0.17 7.48 -11.93
N THR A 54 -0.97 7.28 -12.60
CA THR A 54 -2.27 7.19 -11.93
C THR A 54 -2.33 5.99 -10.98
N ALA A 55 -1.68 4.87 -11.33
CA ALA A 55 -1.56 3.69 -10.47
C ALA A 55 -0.75 3.97 -9.19
N ILE A 56 0.47 4.52 -9.30
CA ILE A 56 1.33 4.77 -8.11
C ILE A 56 0.85 5.93 -7.23
N THR A 57 -0.01 6.81 -7.76
CA THR A 57 -0.54 7.96 -7.01
C THR A 57 -1.95 7.70 -6.51
N LEU A 58 -2.94 7.65 -7.40
CA LEU A 58 -4.35 7.59 -7.03
C LEU A 58 -4.77 6.23 -6.50
N VAL A 59 -4.42 5.15 -7.22
CA VAL A 59 -4.83 3.80 -6.84
C VAL A 59 -4.08 3.32 -5.60
N ALA A 60 -2.76 3.48 -5.58
CA ALA A 60 -1.93 3.07 -4.44
C ALA A 60 -2.27 3.85 -3.15
N LEU A 61 -2.49 5.16 -3.25
CA LEU A 61 -2.90 5.97 -2.10
C LEU A 61 -4.32 5.60 -1.65
N GLY A 62 -5.27 5.47 -2.58
CA GLY A 62 -6.66 5.15 -2.27
C GLY A 62 -6.82 3.81 -1.54
N THR A 63 -6.05 2.80 -1.93
CA THR A 63 -6.06 1.47 -1.29
C THR A 63 -5.36 1.45 0.06
N SER A 64 -4.30 2.25 0.26
CA SER A 64 -3.51 2.26 1.51
C SER A 64 -4.02 3.25 2.57
N LEU A 65 -4.89 4.20 2.21
CA LEU A 65 -5.46 5.16 3.15
C LEU A 65 -6.25 4.51 4.30
N PRO A 66 -7.18 3.55 4.05
CA PRO A 66 -7.88 2.85 5.12
C PRO A 66 -6.93 2.11 6.06
N ASP A 67 -5.93 1.41 5.51
CA ASP A 67 -4.90 0.73 6.29
C ASP A 67 -4.08 1.71 7.15
N THR A 68 -3.77 2.88 6.61
CA THR A 68 -3.05 3.93 7.34
C THR A 68 -3.88 4.44 8.52
N PHE A 69 -5.18 4.69 8.33
CA PHE A 69 -6.07 5.11 9.42
C PHE A 69 -6.27 4.01 10.46
N ALA A 70 -6.44 2.74 10.04
CA ALA A 70 -6.52 1.61 10.95
C ALA A 70 -5.25 1.47 11.79
N SER A 71 -4.07 1.57 11.15
CA SER A 71 -2.77 1.50 11.83
C SER A 71 -2.55 2.68 12.78
N LYS A 72 -3.00 3.89 12.41
CA LYS A 72 -2.96 5.07 13.28
C LYS A 72 -3.82 4.85 14.53
N ILE A 73 -5.07 4.42 14.35
CA ILE A 73 -6.00 4.18 15.45
C ILE A 73 -5.45 3.06 16.35
N ALA A 74 -4.89 1.99 15.78
CA ALA A 74 -4.24 0.93 16.55
C ALA A 74 -3.06 1.47 17.37
N ALA A 75 -2.20 2.31 16.77
CA ALA A 75 -1.06 2.91 17.47
C ALA A 75 -1.46 3.92 18.56
N GLU A 76 -2.63 4.54 18.45
CA GLU A 76 -3.15 5.47 19.48
C GLU A 76 -3.84 4.75 20.65
N ASN A 77 -4.36 3.55 20.43
CA ASN A 77 -5.10 2.77 21.43
C ASN A 77 -4.30 1.63 22.06
N ASP A 78 -3.09 1.36 21.57
CA ASP A 78 -2.19 0.30 22.07
C ASP A 78 -0.90 0.93 22.60
N ASP A 79 -0.55 0.62 23.85
CA ASP A 79 0.64 1.13 24.52
C ASP A 79 1.95 0.72 23.82
N THR A 80 1.94 -0.43 23.13
CA THR A 80 3.11 -0.99 22.44
C THR A 80 3.12 -0.70 20.94
N ALA A 81 1.98 -0.29 20.39
CA ALA A 81 1.74 -0.16 18.94
C ALA A 81 2.02 -1.44 18.12
N ASP A 82 2.12 -2.61 18.75
CA ASP A 82 2.38 -3.89 18.07
C ASP A 82 1.27 -4.20 17.06
N ASN A 83 0.02 -3.86 17.40
CA ASN A 83 -1.12 -4.02 16.49
C ASN A 83 -0.99 -3.18 15.22
N ALA A 84 -0.42 -1.97 15.31
CA ALA A 84 -0.20 -1.12 14.15
C ALA A 84 0.88 -1.71 13.22
N VAL A 85 1.96 -2.24 13.79
CA VAL A 85 3.03 -2.91 13.04
C VAL A 85 2.50 -4.18 12.37
N GLY A 86 1.69 -4.97 13.09
CA GLY A 86 1.02 -6.15 12.54
C GLY A 86 0.12 -5.82 11.36
N ASN A 87 -0.68 -4.74 11.47
CA ASN A 87 -1.55 -4.30 10.38
C ASN A 87 -0.76 -3.87 9.14
N VAL A 88 0.25 -2.98 9.29
CA VAL A 88 1.08 -2.51 8.17
C VAL A 88 1.82 -3.67 7.49
N THR A 89 2.38 -4.59 8.28
CA THR A 89 3.14 -5.73 7.75
C THR A 89 2.21 -6.74 7.07
N GLY A 90 1.04 -7.01 7.66
CA GLY A 90 0.02 -7.91 7.13
C GLY A 90 -0.54 -7.39 5.79
N SER A 91 -1.00 -6.14 5.74
CA SER A 91 -1.58 -5.55 4.53
C SER A 91 -0.56 -5.50 3.39
N ASN A 92 0.70 -5.13 3.65
CA ASN A 92 1.76 -5.17 2.62
C ASN A 92 2.05 -6.59 2.12
N SER A 93 2.06 -7.58 3.02
CA SER A 93 2.28 -8.99 2.65
C SER A 93 1.16 -9.49 1.73
N VAL A 94 -0.10 -9.18 2.06
CA VAL A 94 -1.26 -9.51 1.21
C VAL A 94 -1.16 -8.82 -0.14
N ASN A 95 -0.80 -7.54 -0.20
CA ASN A 95 -0.66 -6.80 -1.46
C ASN A 95 0.42 -7.41 -2.38
N VAL A 96 1.57 -7.81 -1.83
CA VAL A 96 2.64 -8.40 -2.64
C VAL A 96 2.30 -9.83 -3.04
N PHE A 97 1.93 -10.70 -2.10
CA PHE A 97 1.73 -12.11 -2.38
C PHE A 97 0.41 -12.41 -3.08
N LEU A 98 -0.69 -11.85 -2.57
CA LEU A 98 -2.03 -12.09 -3.12
C LEU A 98 -2.39 -11.07 -4.20
N GLY A 99 -1.96 -9.81 -4.06
CA GLY A 99 -2.24 -8.77 -5.06
C GLY A 99 -1.40 -8.88 -6.33
N LEU A 100 -0.10 -9.15 -6.21
CA LEU A 100 0.80 -9.28 -7.37
C LEU A 100 1.13 -10.74 -7.70
N GLY A 101 1.48 -11.54 -6.69
CA GLY A 101 1.95 -12.92 -6.88
C GLY A 101 0.88 -13.87 -7.40
N LEU A 102 -0.34 -13.84 -6.85
CA LEU A 102 -1.41 -14.75 -7.23
C LEU A 102 -1.90 -14.51 -8.68
N PRO A 103 -2.20 -13.29 -9.15
CA PRO A 103 -2.58 -13.06 -10.55
C PRO A 103 -1.47 -13.47 -11.53
N TRP A 104 -0.21 -13.17 -11.21
CA TRP A 104 0.92 -13.58 -12.04
C TRP A 104 1.05 -15.11 -12.13
N LEU A 105 0.86 -15.82 -11.01
CA LEU A 105 0.87 -17.29 -10.98
C LEU A 105 -0.25 -17.89 -11.84
N VAL A 106 -1.48 -17.38 -11.68
CA VAL A 106 -2.64 -17.83 -12.47
C VAL A 106 -2.41 -17.58 -13.96
N ALA A 107 -1.94 -16.39 -14.34
CA ALA A 107 -1.63 -16.06 -15.73
C ALA A 107 -0.51 -16.96 -16.29
N SER A 108 0.56 -17.19 -15.52
CA SER A 108 1.67 -18.04 -15.93
C SER A 108 1.24 -19.49 -16.18
N ILE A 109 0.39 -20.06 -15.31
CA ILE A 109 -0.18 -21.40 -15.50
C ILE A 109 -1.06 -21.44 -16.75
N TYR A 110 -1.90 -20.42 -16.96
CA TYR A 110 -2.76 -20.34 -18.14
C TYR A 110 -1.96 -20.32 -19.44
N TRP A 111 -0.96 -19.45 -19.55
CA TRP A 111 -0.12 -19.36 -20.77
C TRP A 111 0.75 -20.60 -20.97
N ALA A 112 1.28 -21.18 -19.88
CA ALA A 112 2.00 -22.45 -19.95
C ALA A 112 1.11 -23.58 -20.51
N SER A 113 -0.18 -23.61 -20.16
CA SER A 113 -1.14 -24.58 -20.72
C SER A 113 -1.40 -24.40 -22.22
N LYS A 114 -1.11 -23.19 -22.75
CA LYS A 114 -1.19 -22.86 -24.18
C LYS A 114 0.15 -23.06 -24.91
N GLY A 115 1.20 -23.50 -24.20
CA GLY A 115 2.54 -23.67 -24.77
C GLY A 115 3.34 -22.38 -24.89
N GLU A 116 2.89 -21.28 -24.26
CA GLU A 116 3.57 -19.98 -24.29
C GLU A 116 4.06 -19.58 -22.90
N SER A 117 4.99 -18.62 -22.85
CA SER A 117 5.49 -18.03 -21.60
C SER A 117 4.82 -16.69 -21.33
N PHE A 118 4.28 -16.50 -20.13
CA PHE A 118 3.77 -15.20 -19.70
C PHE A 118 4.92 -14.25 -19.35
N ALA A 119 5.19 -13.27 -20.22
CA ALA A 119 6.21 -12.24 -19.99
C ALA A 119 5.55 -10.90 -19.64
N VAL A 120 5.90 -10.33 -18.48
CA VAL A 120 5.45 -9.01 -18.06
C VAL A 120 6.64 -8.04 -18.17
N PRO A 121 6.57 -6.99 -19.01
CA PRO A 121 7.64 -6.02 -19.12
C PRO A 121 7.75 -5.21 -17.82
N ALA A 122 8.95 -5.18 -17.23
CA ALA A 122 9.20 -4.47 -15.97
C ALA A 122 9.16 -2.93 -16.11
N ALA A 123 9.25 -2.39 -17.34
CA ALA A 123 9.23 -0.95 -17.63
C ALA A 123 10.09 -0.14 -16.62
N ASP A 124 9.51 0.89 -15.99
CA ASP A 124 10.17 1.79 -15.03
C ASP A 124 10.29 1.22 -13.61
N LEU A 125 9.78 0.02 -13.35
CA LEU A 125 9.66 -0.53 -11.99
C LEU A 125 11.01 -0.59 -11.27
N GLY A 126 12.09 -0.94 -11.97
CA GLY A 126 13.42 -1.03 -11.38
C GLY A 126 13.92 0.29 -10.80
N PHE A 127 13.64 1.41 -11.46
CA PHE A 127 13.99 2.73 -10.95
C PHE A 127 13.17 3.08 -9.70
N SER A 128 11.84 2.92 -9.76
CA SER A 128 10.94 3.22 -8.65
C SER A 128 11.27 2.38 -7.40
N VAL A 129 11.56 1.08 -7.57
CA VAL A 129 11.98 0.21 -6.46
C VAL A 129 13.31 0.66 -5.86
N THR A 130 14.26 1.10 -6.69
CA THR A 130 15.55 1.60 -6.20
C THR A 130 15.38 2.87 -5.38
N VAL A 131 14.60 3.84 -5.88
CA VAL A 131 14.29 5.08 -5.14
C VAL A 131 13.56 4.76 -3.83
N PHE A 132 12.57 3.86 -3.88
CA PHE A 132 11.86 3.40 -2.68
C PHE A 132 12.82 2.82 -1.65
N MET A 133 13.72 1.90 -2.05
CA MET A 133 14.70 1.30 -1.13
C MET A 133 15.61 2.35 -0.49
N CYS A 134 16.10 3.32 -1.27
CA CYS A 134 16.90 4.43 -0.74
C CYS A 134 16.11 5.26 0.30
N CYS A 135 14.86 5.62 -0.01
CA CYS A 135 13.99 6.36 0.90
C CYS A 135 13.65 5.54 2.17
N SER A 136 13.42 4.23 2.04
CA SER A 136 13.16 3.32 3.16
C SER A 136 14.36 3.20 4.10
N VAL A 137 15.58 3.16 3.57
CA VAL A 137 16.80 3.16 4.39
C VAL A 137 16.89 4.46 5.21
N VAL A 138 16.66 5.62 4.56
CA VAL A 138 16.65 6.91 5.27
C VAL A 138 15.56 6.95 6.34
N PHE A 139 14.36 6.46 6.02
CA PHE A 139 13.24 6.34 6.96
C PHE A 139 13.63 5.50 8.20
N LEU A 140 14.21 4.32 7.98
CA LEU A 140 14.65 3.43 9.06
C LEU A 140 15.76 4.05 9.91
N VAL A 141 16.73 4.72 9.28
CA VAL A 141 17.79 5.44 10.01
C VAL A 141 17.19 6.51 10.91
N VAL A 142 16.21 7.30 10.43
CA VAL A 142 15.54 8.31 11.26
C VAL A 142 14.75 7.67 12.41
N LEU A 143 14.06 6.55 12.19
CA LEU A 143 13.39 5.83 13.28
C LEU A 143 14.40 5.31 14.32
N MET A 144 15.52 4.73 13.89
CA MET A 144 16.58 4.27 14.79
C MET A 144 17.22 5.42 15.57
N LEU A 145 17.43 6.58 14.94
CA LEU A 145 17.90 7.78 15.61
C LEU A 145 16.88 8.29 16.64
N ARG A 146 15.58 8.25 16.34
CA ARG A 146 14.52 8.61 17.29
C ARG A 146 14.43 7.65 18.47
N ARG A 147 14.65 6.35 18.24
CA ARG A 147 14.73 5.33 19.28
C ARG A 147 15.90 5.58 20.24
N THR A 148 17.08 5.87 19.70
CA THR A 148 18.33 5.87 20.46
C THR A 148 18.69 7.24 21.06
N SER A 149 18.31 8.33 20.38
CA SER A 149 18.71 9.67 20.79
C SER A 149 17.80 10.25 21.88
N ALA A 150 18.43 10.75 22.94
CA ALA A 150 17.73 11.45 24.02
C ALA A 150 17.05 12.76 23.56
N ILE A 151 17.56 13.40 22.50
CA ILE A 151 17.02 14.64 21.92
C ILE A 151 15.59 14.42 21.39
N PHE A 152 15.29 13.21 20.94
CA PHE A 152 14.00 12.84 20.38
C PHE A 152 13.06 12.17 21.41
N GLY A 153 13.45 12.14 22.69
CA GLY A 153 12.66 11.56 23.77
C GLY A 153 12.65 10.03 23.83
N ARG A 154 13.57 9.34 23.12
CA ARG A 154 13.71 7.87 23.09
C ARG A 154 12.44 7.11 22.70
N GLY A 155 11.61 7.70 21.84
CA GLY A 155 10.38 7.08 21.34
C GLY A 155 10.46 6.81 19.84
N GLU A 156 10.16 5.58 19.42
CA GLU A 156 10.02 5.21 18.00
C GLU A 156 8.76 5.85 17.40
N LEU A 157 7.65 5.67 18.12
CA LEU A 157 6.32 6.20 17.81
C LEU A 157 5.94 7.17 18.94
N GLY A 158 5.65 8.43 18.60
CA GLY A 158 5.34 9.46 19.61
C GLY A 158 6.55 10.24 20.14
N GLY A 159 6.60 10.47 21.46
CA GLY A 159 7.58 11.35 22.10
C GLY A 159 7.18 12.84 22.08
N PRO A 160 8.14 13.75 22.34
CA PRO A 160 7.86 15.19 22.42
C PRO A 160 7.23 15.73 21.13
N VAL A 161 6.29 16.66 21.28
CA VAL A 161 5.42 17.13 20.20
C VAL A 161 6.23 17.64 18.99
N GLY A 162 7.25 18.46 19.20
CA GLY A 162 8.09 18.99 18.12
C GLY A 162 8.77 17.90 17.27
N PRO A 163 9.65 17.06 17.86
CA PRO A 163 10.30 15.96 17.17
C PRO A 163 9.34 14.95 16.50
N LYS A 164 8.19 14.67 17.14
CA LYS A 164 7.13 13.82 16.57
C LYS A 164 6.58 14.41 15.26
N PHE A 165 6.18 15.68 15.27
CA PHE A 165 5.66 16.35 14.07
C PHE A 165 6.74 16.55 13.00
N ALA A 166 7.96 16.92 13.39
CA ALA A 166 9.07 17.12 12.46
C ALA A 166 9.42 15.83 11.70
N SER A 167 9.52 14.70 12.41
CA SER A 167 9.77 13.39 11.77
C SER A 167 8.59 12.92 10.91
N GLY A 168 7.35 13.12 11.37
CA GLY A 168 6.16 12.84 10.55
C GLY A 168 6.14 13.64 9.25
N LEU A 169 6.40 14.95 9.31
CA LEU A 169 6.49 15.80 8.12
C LEU A 169 7.63 15.35 7.19
N PHE A 170 8.79 15.01 7.76
CA PHE A 170 9.91 14.49 6.99
C PHE A 170 9.57 13.18 6.26
N PHE A 171 8.82 12.27 6.88
CA PHE A 171 8.37 11.04 6.23
C PHE A 171 7.38 11.28 5.09
N VAL A 172 6.46 12.24 5.26
CA VAL A 172 5.59 12.68 4.16
C VAL A 172 6.41 13.29 3.02
N LEU A 173 7.43 14.08 3.32
CA LEU A 173 8.34 14.63 2.31
C LEU A 173 9.13 13.54 1.58
N LEU A 174 9.64 12.52 2.29
CA LEU A 174 10.29 11.37 1.66
C LEU A 174 9.36 10.65 0.69
N TRP A 175 8.10 10.45 1.07
CA TRP A 175 7.09 9.86 0.18
C TRP A 175 6.82 10.74 -1.06
N LEU A 176 6.66 12.05 -0.88
CA LEU A 176 6.50 12.99 -2.01
C LEU A 176 7.72 13.00 -2.94
N ILE A 177 8.93 12.90 -2.40
CA ILE A 177 10.17 12.78 -3.19
C ILE A 177 10.16 11.48 -4.00
N TYR A 178 9.80 10.35 -3.39
CA TYR A 178 9.67 9.08 -4.10
C TYR A 178 8.67 9.18 -5.26
N VAL A 179 7.48 9.73 -5.02
CA VAL A 179 6.44 9.92 -6.04
C VAL A 179 6.95 10.83 -7.16
N ALA A 180 7.52 11.99 -6.81
CA ALA A 180 8.01 12.98 -7.79
C ALA A 180 9.12 12.41 -8.68
N LEU A 181 10.10 11.71 -8.09
CA LEU A 181 11.19 11.08 -8.85
C LEU A 181 10.68 9.96 -9.75
N SER A 182 9.72 9.15 -9.27
CA SER A 182 9.12 8.08 -10.06
C SER A 182 8.34 8.64 -11.26
N ILE A 183 7.54 9.69 -11.05
CA ILE A 183 6.82 10.40 -12.11
C ILE A 183 7.79 11.00 -13.13
N TRP A 184 8.85 11.65 -12.65
CA TRP A 184 9.85 12.25 -13.52
C TRP A 184 10.53 11.22 -14.42
N ASN A 185 10.91 10.06 -13.88
CA ASN A 185 11.49 8.99 -14.68
C ASN A 185 10.50 8.45 -15.72
N THR A 186 9.24 8.26 -15.33
CA THR A 186 8.19 7.78 -16.23
C THR A 186 7.87 8.75 -17.36
N TYR A 187 8.05 10.06 -17.21
CA TYR A 187 7.91 11.02 -18.32
C TYR A 187 9.17 11.14 -19.19
N LYS A 188 10.34 10.79 -18.65
CA LYS A 188 11.61 10.84 -19.38
C LYS A 188 11.76 9.68 -20.38
N ASN A 189 11.20 8.51 -20.04
CA ASN A 189 11.17 7.32 -20.88
C ASN A 189 9.92 7.29 -21.79
#